data_AF-A0A2D5ZHP8-F1
#
_entry.id   AF-A0A2D5ZHP8-F1
#
_cell.length_a   1.000
_cell.length_b   1.000
_cell.length_c   1.000
_cell.angle_alpha   90.00
_cell.angle_beta   90.00
_cell.angle_gamma   90.00
#
_symmetry.space_group_name_H-M   'P 1'
#
loop_
_entity.id
_entity.type
_entity.pdbx_description
1 polymer ?
#
loop_
_entity_poly.entity_id
_entity_poly.type
_entity_poly.pdbx_seq_one_letter_code
_entity_poly.pdbx_strand_id
1 'polypeptide(L)'
;MSRQYVTTAIDYPNAAPHMGHVLEKVLADVTARWFRLRGDAVRFQIGTDEHGTKIQRTAESEGVTSKELVDRNVPLFEDLYKRLNISHDHFIRTSDQKEHWPTVEAL
;
A
#
# COMPACT_ATOMS: atom_id res chain seq x y z
N MET A 1 -15.73 -2.64 -23.67
CA MET A 1 -15.28 -2.35 -22.29
C MET A 1 -14.03 -3.15 -22.03
N SER A 2 -12.91 -2.49 -21.69
CA SER A 2 -11.68 -3.18 -21.33
C SER A 2 -11.59 -3.39 -19.82
N ARG A 3 -10.73 -4.32 -19.38
CA ARG A 3 -10.40 -4.52 -17.96
C ARG A 3 -9.02 -3.93 -17.71
N GLN A 4 -8.89 -3.09 -16.70
CA GLN A 4 -7.64 -2.44 -16.31
C GLN A 4 -7.30 -2.83 -14.88
N TYR A 5 -6.06 -3.27 -14.67
CA TYR A 5 -5.51 -3.51 -13.34
C TYR A 5 -4.39 -2.51 -13.09
N VAL A 6 -4.66 -1.53 -12.22
CA VAL A 6 -3.71 -0.49 -11.82
C VAL A 6 -3.13 -0.88 -10.47
N THR A 7 -1.81 -0.81 -10.35
CA THR A 7 -1.11 -1.00 -9.07
C THR A 7 -0.10 0.13 -8.85
N THR A 8 0.25 0.36 -7.59
CA THR A 8 1.41 1.19 -7.21
C THR A 8 2.53 0.30 -6.68
N ALA A 9 3.68 0.90 -6.39
CA ALA A 9 4.58 0.28 -5.42
C ALA A 9 3.85 0.18 -4.08
N ILE A 10 4.14 -0.88 -3.32
CA ILE A 10 3.71 -1.00 -1.94
C ILE A 10 4.71 -0.24 -1.03
N ASP A 11 4.19 0.55 -0.11
CA ASP A 11 4.99 1.48 0.70
C ASP A 11 5.73 0.76 1.82
N TYR A 12 6.97 1.18 2.13
CA TYR A 12 7.69 0.70 3.32
C TYR A 12 7.24 1.48 4.57
N PRO A 13 6.52 0.87 5.53
CA PRO A 13 6.05 1.57 6.71
C PRO A 13 7.11 1.62 7.82
N ASN A 14 8.40 1.71 7.47
CA ASN A 14 9.47 1.91 8.46
C ASN A 14 9.50 3.36 8.98
N ALA A 15 8.82 4.29 8.31
CA ALA A 15 8.65 5.67 8.72
C ALA A 15 7.28 6.21 8.30
N ALA A 16 6.93 7.42 8.77
CA ALA A 16 5.71 8.12 8.36
C ALA A 16 5.73 8.46 6.85
N PRO A 17 4.55 8.56 6.19
CA PRO A 17 4.50 8.87 4.77
C PRO A 17 4.97 10.29 4.45
N HIS A 18 5.53 10.48 3.25
CA HIS A 18 5.99 11.77 2.74
C HIS A 18 5.48 12.05 1.31
N MET A 19 5.81 13.22 0.76
CA MET A 19 5.35 13.68 -0.56
C MET A 19 5.70 12.75 -1.74
N GLY A 20 6.71 11.90 -1.59
CA GLY A 20 7.06 10.91 -2.61
C GLY A 20 5.97 9.86 -2.76
N HIS A 21 5.42 9.38 -1.63
CA HIS A 21 4.28 8.46 -1.66
C HIS A 21 3.04 9.13 -2.27
N VAL A 22 2.81 10.40 -1.95
CA VAL A 22 1.69 11.19 -2.50
C VAL A 22 1.75 11.27 -4.02
N LEU A 23 2.92 11.61 -4.58
CA LEU A 23 3.10 11.79 -6.01
C LEU A 23 2.65 10.54 -6.79
N GLU A 24 3.17 9.37 -6.41
CA GLU A 24 2.83 8.12 -7.09
C GLU A 24 1.33 7.79 -6.94
N LYS A 25 0.78 7.93 -5.73
CA LYS A 25 -0.60 7.53 -5.45
C LYS A 25 -1.60 8.42 -6.18
N VAL A 26 -1.33 9.73 -6.27
CA VAL A 26 -2.16 10.66 -7.04
C VAL A 26 -2.09 10.37 -8.54
N LEU A 27 -0.90 10.10 -9.09
CA LEU A 27 -0.77 9.78 -10.52
C LEU A 27 -1.49 8.49 -10.90
N ALA A 28 -1.37 7.45 -10.07
CA ALA A 28 -2.08 6.19 -10.25
C ALA A 28 -3.60 6.39 -10.10
N ASP A 29 -4.05 7.20 -9.13
CA ASP A 29 -5.46 7.51 -8.90
C ASP A 29 -6.09 8.25 -10.08
N VAL A 30 -5.41 9.28 -10.62
CA VAL A 30 -5.86 9.99 -11.83
C VAL A 30 -6.01 9.02 -13.00
N THR A 31 -5.07 8.10 -13.16
CA THR A 31 -5.10 7.07 -14.21
C THR A 31 -6.28 6.10 -14.03
N ALA A 32 -6.49 5.60 -12.81
CA ALA A 32 -7.61 4.72 -12.49
C ALA A 32 -8.96 5.41 -12.71
N ARG A 33 -9.09 6.68 -12.28
CA ARG A 33 -10.29 7.50 -12.50
C ARG A 33 -10.54 7.74 -13.98
N TRP A 34 -9.51 8.01 -14.76
CA TRP A 34 -9.63 8.15 -16.21
C TRP A 34 -10.21 6.89 -16.86
N PHE A 35 -9.67 5.71 -16.53
CA PHE A 35 -10.22 4.45 -17.05
C PHE A 35 -11.68 4.23 -16.63
N ARG A 36 -12.04 4.52 -15.37
CA ARG A 36 -13.43 4.45 -14.90
C ARG A 36 -14.34 5.41 -15.67
N LEU A 37 -13.90 6.65 -15.93
CA LEU A 37 -14.66 7.64 -16.72
C LEU A 37 -14.89 7.20 -18.16
N ARG A 38 -13.98 6.44 -18.77
CA ARG A 38 -14.17 5.83 -20.09
C ARG A 38 -15.10 4.62 -20.10
N GLY A 39 -15.59 4.19 -18.93
CA GLY A 39 -16.45 3.01 -18.78
C GLY A 39 -15.69 1.68 -18.74
N ASP A 40 -14.39 1.67 -18.44
CA ASP A 40 -13.64 0.44 -18.22
C ASP A 40 -13.90 -0.15 -16.84
N ALA A 41 -13.80 -1.48 -16.72
CA ALA A 41 -13.80 -2.16 -15.43
C ALA A 41 -12.38 -2.05 -14.83
N VAL A 42 -12.27 -1.38 -13.68
CA VAL A 42 -10.97 -1.08 -13.05
C VAL A 42 -10.84 -1.81 -11.73
N ARG A 43 -9.69 -2.45 -11.51
CA ARG A 43 -9.17 -2.84 -10.19
C ARG A 43 -7.96 -1.96 -9.92
N PHE A 44 -7.97 -1.19 -8.84
CA PHE A 44 -6.87 -0.36 -8.38
C PHE A 44 -6.39 -0.84 -7.01
N GLN A 45 -5.18 -1.38 -6.94
CA GLN A 45 -4.62 -1.96 -5.71
C GLN A 45 -3.37 -1.21 -5.27
N ILE A 46 -3.32 -0.89 -3.98
CA ILE A 46 -2.16 -0.31 -3.29
C ILE A 46 -1.84 -1.14 -2.04
N GLY A 47 -0.81 -0.78 -1.27
CA GLY A 47 -0.52 -1.50 -0.04
C GLY A 47 0.81 -1.14 0.62
N THR A 48 1.23 -1.95 1.58
CA THR A 48 2.48 -1.81 2.34
C THR A 48 3.35 -3.06 2.28
N ASP A 49 4.66 -2.85 2.16
CA ASP A 49 5.69 -3.88 2.29
C ASP A 49 6.26 -3.87 3.71
N GLU A 50 5.83 -4.84 4.51
CA GLU A 50 6.03 -4.88 5.96
C GLU A 50 7.21 -5.76 6.38
N HIS A 51 7.90 -6.34 5.40
CA HIS A 51 9.05 -7.19 5.63
C HIS A 51 10.36 -6.48 5.24
N GLY A 52 11.48 -7.08 5.64
CA GLY A 52 12.81 -6.67 5.18
C GLY A 52 13.67 -5.93 6.22
N THR A 53 14.96 -5.85 5.91
CA THR A 53 16.00 -5.41 6.85
C THR A 53 15.83 -3.95 7.32
N LYS A 54 15.24 -3.07 6.52
CA LYS A 54 15.01 -1.67 6.91
C LYS A 54 13.96 -1.55 8.02
N ILE A 55 12.87 -2.32 7.93
CA ILE A 55 11.84 -2.40 8.98
C ILE A 55 12.47 -2.92 10.26
N GLN A 56 13.19 -4.05 10.18
CA GLN A 56 13.85 -4.66 11.33
C GLN A 56 14.82 -3.68 12.02
N ARG A 57 15.75 -3.06 11.28
CA ARG A 57 16.72 -2.12 11.84
C ARG A 57 16.06 -0.92 12.51
N THR A 58 14.96 -0.42 11.93
CA THR A 58 14.24 0.71 12.49
C THR A 58 13.56 0.29 13.80
N ALA A 59 12.91 -0.87 13.83
CA ALA A 59 12.26 -1.41 15.01
C ALA A 59 13.27 -1.64 16.15
N GLU A 60 14.43 -2.23 15.84
CA GLU A 60 15.55 -2.41 16.77
C GLU A 60 16.05 -1.07 17.33
N SER A 61 16.20 -0.05 16.48
CA SER A 61 16.65 1.29 16.91
C SER A 61 15.64 2.01 17.81
N GLU A 62 14.36 1.66 17.71
CA GLU A 62 13.27 2.21 18.51
C GLU A 62 12.92 1.34 19.73
N GLY A 63 13.56 0.17 19.89
CA GLY A 63 13.29 -0.76 20.99
C GLY A 63 11.91 -1.43 20.92
N VAL A 64 11.35 -1.60 19.71
CA VAL A 64 10.06 -2.25 19.46
C VAL A 64 10.21 -3.44 18.52
N THR A 65 9.20 -4.30 18.42
CA THR A 65 9.15 -5.36 17.41
C THR A 65 8.81 -4.81 16.03
N SER A 66 9.23 -5.49 14.95
CA SER A 66 8.84 -5.13 13.58
C SER A 66 7.32 -5.03 13.42
N LYS A 67 6.57 -5.93 14.07
CA LYS A 67 5.11 -5.93 14.04
C LYS A 67 4.53 -4.66 14.67
N GLU A 68 5.00 -4.26 15.85
CA GLU A 68 4.56 -3.02 16.49
C GLU A 68 4.89 -1.79 15.65
N LEU A 69 6.08 -1.76 15.02
CA LEU A 69 6.46 -0.67 14.12
C LEU A 69 5.50 -0.53 12.93
N VAL A 70 5.21 -1.63 12.23
CA VAL A 70 4.33 -1.58 11.05
C VAL A 70 2.87 -1.34 11.46
N ASP A 71 2.38 -1.96 12.53
CA ASP A 71 1.01 -1.74 13.03
C ASP A 71 0.80 -0.29 13.50
N ARG A 72 1.85 0.39 13.96
CA ARG A 72 1.82 1.82 14.29
C ARG A 72 1.80 2.71 13.05
N ASN A 73 2.60 2.39 12.03
CA ASN A 73 2.84 3.29 10.90
C ASN A 73 1.85 3.09 9.75
N VAL A 74 1.37 1.87 9.48
CA VAL A 74 0.41 1.58 8.39
C VAL A 74 -0.86 2.45 8.45
N PRO A 75 -1.49 2.67 9.62
CA PRO A 75 -2.67 3.55 9.71
C PRO A 75 -2.41 4.99 9.25
N LEU A 76 -1.16 5.47 9.31
CA LEU A 76 -0.79 6.81 8.82
C LEU A 76 -0.86 6.88 7.28
N PHE A 77 -0.50 5.79 6.59
CA PHE A 77 -0.63 5.67 5.14
C PHE A 77 -2.11 5.59 4.73
N GLU A 78 -2.89 4.75 5.41
CA GLU A 78 -4.33 4.63 5.16
C GLU A 78 -5.06 5.98 5.38
N ASP A 79 -4.76 6.69 6.47
CA ASP A 79 -5.32 8.02 6.73
C ASP A 79 -4.92 9.03 5.65
N LEU A 80 -3.64 9.05 5.25
CA LEU A 80 -3.18 9.91 4.16
C LEU A 80 -3.97 9.65 2.87
N TYR A 81 -4.11 8.39 2.46
CA TYR A 81 -4.82 8.03 1.22
C TYR A 81 -6.32 8.30 1.30
N LYS A 82 -6.92 8.14 2.48
CA LYS A 82 -8.29 8.57 2.75
C LYS A 82 -8.44 10.09 2.62
N ARG A 83 -7.53 10.88 3.20
CA ARG A 83 -7.55 12.36 3.14
C ARG A 83 -7.31 12.89 1.73
N LEU A 84 -6.49 12.19 0.94
CA LEU A 84 -6.26 12.48 -0.48
C LEU A 84 -7.37 11.98 -1.40
N ASN A 85 -8.36 11.24 -0.86
CA ASN A 85 -9.44 10.62 -1.63
C ASN A 85 -8.92 9.69 -2.75
N ILE A 86 -7.91 8.86 -2.43
CA ILE A 86 -7.39 7.86 -3.37
C ILE A 86 -8.43 6.75 -3.57
N SER A 87 -8.86 6.55 -4.81
CA SER A 87 -9.93 5.62 -5.21
C SER A 87 -9.46 4.17 -5.41
N HIS A 88 -8.57 3.69 -4.55
CA HIS A 88 -8.14 2.30 -4.58
C HIS A 88 -9.29 1.39 -4.13
N ASP A 89 -9.40 0.22 -4.76
CA ASP A 89 -10.41 -0.79 -4.44
C ASP A 89 -9.92 -1.76 -3.35
N HIS A 90 -8.61 -1.80 -3.10
CA HIS A 90 -8.01 -2.66 -2.07
C HIS A 90 -6.66 -2.13 -1.60
N PHE A 91 -6.42 -2.30 -0.29
CA PHE A 91 -5.15 -2.01 0.37
C PHE A 91 -4.61 -3.33 0.94
N ILE A 92 -3.50 -3.83 0.41
CA ILE A 92 -2.89 -5.09 0.88
C ILE A 92 -1.75 -4.80 1.86
N ARG A 93 -1.62 -5.63 2.89
CA ARG A 93 -0.45 -5.68 3.77
C ARG A 93 0.33 -6.95 3.49
N THR A 94 1.65 -6.90 3.27
CA THR A 94 2.42 -8.15 3.04
C THR A 94 2.55 -9.02 4.30
N SER A 95 2.12 -8.52 5.47
CA SER A 95 1.97 -9.33 6.69
C SER A 95 0.61 -10.04 6.81
N ASP A 96 -0.30 -9.87 5.83
CA ASP A 96 -1.63 -10.47 5.87
C ASP A 96 -1.56 -12.00 5.72
N GLN A 97 -1.99 -12.69 6.78
CA GLN A 97 -1.96 -14.16 6.88
C GLN A 97 -3.08 -14.85 6.10
N LYS A 98 -4.11 -14.12 5.66
CA LYS A 98 -5.27 -14.66 4.94
C LYS A 98 -5.14 -14.47 3.43
N GLU A 99 -4.59 -13.35 3.00
CA GLU A 99 -4.53 -12.97 1.59
C GLU A 99 -3.12 -13.13 0.98
N HIS A 100 -2.09 -12.62 1.66
CA HIS A 100 -0.74 -12.55 1.08
C HIS A 100 0.08 -13.82 1.34
N TRP A 101 0.23 -14.23 2.61
CA TRP A 101 1.06 -15.38 2.99
C TRP A 101 0.71 -16.68 2.24
N PRO A 102 -0.56 -17.11 2.16
CA PRO A 102 -0.91 -18.35 1.47
C PRO A 102 -0.52 -18.32 -0.01
N THR A 103 -0.54 -17.14 -0.63
CA THR A 103 -0.15 -16.97 -2.03
C THR A 103 1.36 -17.12 -2.22
N VAL A 104 2.16 -16.59 -1.28
CA VAL A 104 3.63 -16.69 -1.32
C VAL A 104 4.10 -18.11 -1.02
N GLU A 105 3.48 -18.78 -0.04
CA GLU A 105 3.82 -20.17 0.33
C GLU A 105 3.48 -21.20 -0.74
N ALA A 106 2.55 -20.87 -1.64
CA ALA A 106 2.14 -21.75 -2.74
C ALA A 106 3.05 -21.64 -3.99
N LEU A 107 4.01 -20.70 -4.00
CA LEU A 107 4.99 -20.52 -5.09
C LEU A 107 6.21 -21.43 -4.91
#